data_AF-A0A2V7FNL5-F1
#
_entry.id   AF-A0A2V7FNL5-F1
#
_cell.length_a   1.000
_cell.length_b   1.000
_cell.length_c   1.000
_cell.angle_alpha   90.00
_cell.angle_beta   90.00
_cell.angle_gamma   90.00
#
_symmetry.space_group_name_H-M   'P 1'
#
loop_
_entity.id
_entity.type
_entity.pdbx_description
1 polymer ?
#
loop_
_entity_poly.entity_id
_entity_poly.type
_entity_poly.pdbx_seq_one_letter_code
_entity_poly.pdbx_strand_id
1 'polypeptide(L)'
;MKPVVWASVCALGACAPSNPCTAAAMHLQTLYAQRYVGHWVVARGDTLTLPELGDRFKLTDVILDSTRVVVGRTCHFRGTLIFRVPPDTLPVTWVGYPEQALVYGWPATLGPFAGIGASRVGDSLAGAILFDSRLGVRARPGATARFVAGRARR
;
A
#
# COMPACT_ATOMS: atom_id res chain seq x y z
N MET A 1 49.37 22.58 -39.00
CA MET A 1 47.95 22.14 -39.06
C MET A 1 47.92 20.62 -38.90
N LYS A 2 47.40 20.12 -37.77
CA LYS A 2 47.12 18.70 -37.49
C LYS A 2 45.89 18.64 -36.58
N PRO A 3 45.00 17.64 -36.75
CA PRO A 3 43.62 17.74 -36.32
C PRO A 3 43.46 17.57 -34.81
N VAL A 4 42.67 18.46 -34.24
CA VAL A 4 42.11 18.36 -32.89
C VAL A 4 41.04 17.26 -32.92
N VAL A 5 41.34 16.13 -32.29
CA VAL A 5 40.36 15.06 -32.06
C VAL A 5 39.55 15.44 -30.81
N TRP A 6 38.32 15.88 -31.02
CA TRP A 6 37.36 16.14 -29.94
C TRP A 6 36.95 14.84 -29.26
N ALA A 7 37.22 14.76 -27.96
CA ALA A 7 36.64 13.78 -27.07
C ALA A 7 35.18 14.15 -26.79
N SER A 8 34.24 13.57 -27.54
CA SER A 8 32.82 13.64 -27.22
C SER A 8 32.48 12.54 -26.21
N VAL A 9 32.68 12.82 -24.92
CA VAL A 9 32.07 12.04 -23.83
C VAL A 9 30.59 12.40 -23.78
N CYS A 10 29.74 11.58 -24.43
CA CYS A 10 28.29 11.64 -24.27
C CYS A 10 27.90 11.09 -22.89
N ALA A 11 27.99 11.94 -21.87
CA ALA A 11 27.27 11.74 -20.62
C ALA A 11 25.85 12.29 -20.78
N LEU A 12 24.91 11.47 -21.24
CA LEU A 12 23.48 11.77 -21.14
C LEU A 12 22.87 10.81 -20.13
N GLY A 13 22.63 11.37 -18.93
CA GLY A 13 22.03 10.69 -17.80
C GLY A 13 20.68 10.08 -18.17
N ALA A 14 20.40 8.92 -17.58
CA ALA A 14 19.10 8.29 -17.69
C ALA A 14 17.99 9.32 -17.35
N CYS A 15 17.17 9.65 -18.35
CA CYS A 15 15.98 10.48 -18.20
C CYS A 15 14.97 9.74 -17.31
N ALA A 16 15.19 9.79 -16.00
CA ALA A 16 14.16 9.43 -15.05
C ALA A 16 13.06 10.50 -15.16
N PRO A 17 11.78 10.11 -15.32
CA PRO A 17 10.69 11.08 -15.37
C PRO A 17 10.72 11.94 -14.10
N SER A 18 10.62 13.26 -14.27
CA SER A 18 10.61 14.23 -13.17
C SER A 18 9.44 13.99 -12.21
N ASN A 19 8.35 13.38 -12.70
CA ASN A 19 7.26 12.86 -11.88
C ASN A 19 7.12 11.33 -12.08
N PRO A 20 7.35 10.51 -11.05
CA PRO A 20 7.21 9.05 -11.19
C PRO A 20 5.77 8.63 -11.51
N CYS A 21 4.77 9.46 -11.21
CA CYS A 21 3.36 9.17 -11.50
C CYS A 21 2.95 9.33 -12.96
N THR A 22 3.79 9.95 -13.79
CA THR A 22 3.58 10.05 -15.24
C THR A 22 4.41 9.03 -16.02
N ALA A 23 5.19 8.19 -15.34
CA ALA A 23 6.00 7.16 -15.98
C ALA A 23 5.15 6.11 -16.70
N ALA A 24 5.63 5.60 -17.84
CA ALA A 24 4.93 4.56 -18.61
C ALA A 24 4.64 3.30 -17.79
N ALA A 25 5.51 2.95 -16.83
CA ALA A 25 5.31 1.85 -15.89
C ALA A 25 4.00 1.97 -15.07
N MET A 26 3.49 3.19 -14.88
CA MET A 26 2.22 3.41 -14.18
C MET A 26 0.99 2.93 -14.96
N HIS A 27 1.11 2.64 -16.25
CA HIS A 27 0.01 2.11 -17.04
C HIS A 27 -0.44 0.73 -16.52
N LEU A 28 0.49 -0.24 -16.47
CA LEU A 28 0.22 -1.58 -15.92
C LEU A 28 -0.20 -1.52 -14.45
N GLN A 29 0.48 -0.67 -13.68
CA GLN A 29 0.19 -0.44 -12.27
C GLN A 29 -1.27 0.02 -12.05
N THR A 30 -1.77 0.90 -12.93
CA THR A 30 -3.16 1.36 -12.89
C THR A 30 -4.12 0.22 -13.22
N LEU A 31 -3.82 -0.60 -14.24
CA LEU A 31 -4.67 -1.74 -14.62
C LEU A 31 -4.82 -2.75 -13.49
N TYR A 32 -3.73 -3.09 -12.79
CA TYR A 32 -3.81 -3.98 -11.64
C TYR A 32 -4.57 -3.34 -10.47
N ALA A 33 -4.32 -2.05 -10.20
CA ALA A 33 -4.98 -1.31 -9.14
C ALA A 33 -6.51 -1.25 -9.33
N GLN A 34 -7.03 -1.16 -10.55
CA GLN A 34 -8.49 -1.08 -10.81
C GLN A 34 -9.29 -2.19 -10.13
N ARG A 35 -8.71 -3.39 -9.94
CA ARG A 35 -9.39 -4.51 -9.29
C ARG A 35 -9.71 -4.23 -7.82
N TYR A 36 -8.89 -3.41 -7.17
CA TYR A 36 -8.94 -3.15 -5.73
C TYR A 36 -9.56 -1.79 -5.39
N VAL A 37 -9.68 -0.89 -6.37
CA VAL A 37 -10.31 0.42 -6.17
C VAL A 37 -11.73 0.26 -5.66
N GLY A 38 -12.07 1.05 -4.63
CA GLY A 38 -13.39 1.09 -4.04
C GLY A 38 -13.36 1.22 -2.52
N HIS A 39 -14.56 1.13 -1.95
CA HIS A 39 -14.77 1.10 -0.51
C HIS A 39 -15.10 -0.33 -0.10
N TRP A 40 -14.32 -0.84 0.85
CA TRP A 40 -14.43 -2.19 1.40
C TRP A 40 -14.78 -2.09 2.88
N VAL A 41 -15.80 -2.81 3.30
CA VAL A 41 -16.30 -2.85 4.67
C VAL A 41 -15.94 -4.19 5.28
N VAL A 42 -15.15 -4.16 6.35
CA VAL A 42 -14.72 -5.35 7.08
C VAL A 42 -15.93 -6.04 7.71
N ALA A 43 -16.05 -7.34 7.52
CA ALA A 43 -17.15 -8.13 8.05
C ALA A 43 -17.17 -8.08 9.59
N ARG A 44 -18.37 -8.08 10.17
CA ARG A 44 -18.55 -8.06 11.64
C ARG A 44 -17.92 -9.30 12.27
N GLY A 45 -16.85 -9.10 13.04
CA GLY A 45 -16.17 -10.17 13.80
C GLY A 45 -14.69 -10.28 13.46
N ASP A 46 -14.29 -9.88 12.25
CA ASP A 46 -12.90 -9.86 11.84
C ASP A 46 -12.19 -8.70 12.53
N THR A 47 -11.18 -9.02 13.33
CA THR A 47 -10.43 -8.04 14.11
C THR A 47 -8.95 -8.21 13.83
N LEU A 48 -8.32 -7.12 13.43
CA LEU A 48 -6.88 -7.00 13.35
C LEU A 48 -6.32 -6.86 14.76
N THR A 49 -6.01 -7.99 15.40
CA THR A 49 -5.59 -7.98 16.80
C THR A 49 -4.06 -7.92 16.86
N LEU A 50 -3.55 -6.82 17.41
CA LEU A 50 -2.12 -6.53 17.50
C LEU A 50 -1.70 -6.62 18.97
N PRO A 51 -1.04 -7.70 19.41
CA PRO A 51 -0.78 -7.98 20.83
C PRO A 51 0.03 -6.91 21.56
N GLU A 52 0.85 -6.15 20.83
CA GLU A 52 1.77 -5.15 21.41
C GLU A 52 1.11 -3.78 21.63
N LEU A 53 -0.10 -3.56 21.10
CA LEU A 53 -0.81 -2.27 21.19
C LEU A 53 -2.02 -2.29 22.13
N GLY A 54 -2.20 -3.38 22.88
CA GLY A 54 -3.30 -3.50 23.85
C GLY A 54 -4.67 -3.74 23.20
N ASP A 55 -5.72 -3.18 23.81
CA ASP A 55 -7.10 -3.43 23.39
C ASP A 55 -7.43 -2.79 22.02
N ARG A 56 -7.30 -3.63 20.99
CA ARG A 56 -8.22 -3.78 19.84
C ARG A 56 -8.14 -2.71 18.76
N PHE A 57 -7.25 -2.89 17.79
CA PHE A 57 -7.38 -2.21 16.49
C PHE A 57 -8.54 -2.82 15.70
N LYS A 58 -9.65 -2.09 15.62
CA LYS A 58 -10.82 -2.54 14.86
C LYS A 58 -10.90 -1.78 13.54
N LEU A 59 -10.21 -2.30 12.52
CA LEU A 59 -10.38 -1.83 11.16
C LEU A 59 -11.83 -2.08 10.72
N THR A 60 -12.52 -1.04 10.28
CA THR A 60 -13.90 -1.15 9.78
C THR A 60 -13.96 -0.98 8.29
N ASP A 61 -13.15 -0.07 7.74
CA ASP A 61 -13.24 0.30 6.34
C ASP A 61 -11.86 0.48 5.73
N VAL A 62 -11.74 0.03 4.49
CA VAL A 62 -10.59 0.28 3.62
C VAL A 62 -11.10 0.98 2.39
N ILE A 63 -10.64 2.21 2.17
CA ILE A 63 -10.94 3.00 0.98
C ILE A 63 -9.67 3.02 0.14
N LEU A 64 -9.71 2.39 -1.03
CA LEU A 64 -8.62 2.41 -2.00
C LEU A 64 -9.06 3.25 -3.18
N ASP A 65 -8.46 4.42 -3.35
CA ASP A 65 -8.75 5.27 -4.49
C ASP A 65 -7.67 5.18 -5.57
N SER A 66 -7.95 5.72 -6.75
CA SER A 66 -7.04 5.73 -7.89
C SER A 66 -6.20 7.01 -8.01
N THR A 67 -6.26 7.90 -7.02
CA THR A 67 -5.53 9.18 -7.02
C THR A 67 -4.05 8.88 -6.83
N ARG A 68 -3.22 9.34 -7.76
CA ARG A 68 -1.78 9.12 -7.73
C ARG A 68 -1.09 10.10 -6.78
N VAL A 69 -0.17 9.60 -5.97
CA VAL A 69 0.63 10.37 -5.00
C VAL A 69 2.10 9.98 -5.11
N VAL A 70 2.98 10.98 -5.12
CA VAL A 70 4.43 10.75 -5.15
C VAL A 70 4.91 10.51 -3.72
N VAL A 71 5.59 9.37 -3.49
CA VAL A 71 6.18 9.00 -2.20
C VAL A 71 7.67 8.79 -2.40
N GLY A 72 8.48 9.76 -1.97
CA GLY A 72 9.92 9.75 -2.27
C GLY A 72 10.18 9.78 -3.79
N ARG A 73 10.68 8.66 -4.34
CA ARG A 73 10.95 8.50 -5.78
C ARG A 73 9.98 7.57 -6.51
N THR A 74 8.95 7.07 -5.83
CA THR A 74 7.95 6.16 -6.39
C THR A 74 6.59 6.84 -6.48
N CYS A 75 5.69 6.24 -7.25
CA CYS A 75 4.30 6.66 -7.33
C CYS A 75 3.40 5.59 -6.71
N HIS A 76 2.60 5.99 -5.74
CA HIS A 76 1.58 5.16 -5.11
C HIS A 76 0.18 5.73 -5.43
N PHE A 77 -0.85 5.00 -5.05
CA PHE A 77 -2.23 5.48 -5.01
C PHE A 77 -2.60 5.91 -3.58
N ARG A 78 -3.53 6.83 -3.44
CA ARG A 78 -4.04 7.26 -2.12
C ARG A 78 -5.07 6.24 -1.62
N GLY A 79 -5.10 6.06 -0.31
CA GLY A 79 -6.15 5.31 0.35
C GLY A 79 -6.40 5.85 1.75
N THR A 80 -7.38 5.26 2.39
CA THR A 80 -7.78 5.59 3.76
C THR A 80 -8.14 4.33 4.52
N LEU A 81 -7.70 4.25 5.77
CA LEU A 81 -8.13 3.22 6.71
C LEU A 81 -8.93 3.85 7.82
N ILE A 82 -10.06 3.26 8.15
CA ILE A 82 -10.94 3.73 9.22
C ILE A 82 -10.96 2.69 10.34
N PHE A 83 -10.64 3.14 11.54
CA PHE A 83 -10.63 2.33 12.74
C PHE A 83 -11.77 2.76 13.66
N ARG A 84 -12.43 1.79 14.26
CA ARG A 84 -13.42 1.99 15.32
C ARG A 84 -12.78 2.09 16.69
N VAL A 85 -11.68 1.40 16.91
CA VAL A 85 -10.98 1.36 18.19
C VAL A 85 -9.47 1.37 17.90
N PRO A 86 -8.73 2.35 18.48
CA PRO A 86 -9.26 3.67 18.80
C PRO A 86 -9.97 4.29 17.56
N PRO A 87 -11.00 5.14 17.74
CA PRO A 87 -11.62 5.83 16.62
C PRO A 87 -10.59 6.72 15.91
N ASP A 88 -10.21 6.34 14.70
CA ASP A 88 -9.21 7.08 13.93
C ASP A 88 -9.38 6.85 12.43
N THR A 89 -8.89 7.79 11.63
CA THR A 89 -8.91 7.73 10.18
C THR A 89 -7.51 8.05 9.67
N LEU A 90 -6.84 7.05 9.12
CA LEU A 90 -5.46 7.15 8.69
C LEU A 90 -5.37 7.31 7.18
N PRO A 91 -4.73 8.39 6.69
CA PRO A 91 -4.34 8.47 5.29
C PRO A 91 -3.23 7.45 5.03
N VAL A 92 -3.39 6.65 3.99
CA VAL A 92 -2.43 5.63 3.58
C VAL A 92 -2.10 5.79 2.10
N THR A 93 -1.06 5.10 1.66
CA THR A 93 -0.73 4.96 0.23
C THR A 93 -0.70 3.50 -0.14
N TRP A 94 -0.95 3.14 -1.40
CA TRP A 94 -1.01 1.74 -1.78
C TRP A 94 -0.59 1.49 -3.24
N VAL A 95 -0.29 0.24 -3.54
CA VAL A 95 0.18 -0.24 -4.84
C VAL A 95 -0.54 -1.55 -5.17
N GLY A 96 -1.18 -1.64 -6.33
CA GLY A 96 -1.86 -2.85 -6.80
C GLY A 96 -0.96 -3.79 -7.60
N TYR A 97 -0.84 -5.05 -7.20
CA TYR A 97 -0.20 -6.12 -7.96
C TYR A 97 -1.26 -7.10 -8.50
N PRO A 98 -0.90 -7.98 -9.45
CA PRO A 98 -1.82 -8.98 -9.97
C PRO A 98 -2.51 -9.80 -8.87
N GLU A 99 -1.75 -10.21 -7.85
CA GLU A 99 -2.19 -11.13 -6.79
C GLU A 99 -2.69 -10.42 -5.52
N GLN A 100 -2.22 -9.20 -5.26
CA GLN A 100 -2.57 -8.46 -4.04
C GLN A 100 -2.37 -6.94 -4.20
N ALA A 101 -3.13 -6.14 -3.45
CA ALA A 101 -2.80 -4.76 -3.16
C ALA A 101 -1.93 -4.67 -1.90
N LEU A 102 -0.91 -3.82 -1.93
CA LEU A 102 -0.05 -3.52 -0.79
C LEU A 102 -0.33 -2.09 -0.30
N VAL A 103 -0.76 -1.95 0.95
CA VAL A 103 -1.11 -0.69 1.60
C VAL A 103 -0.04 -0.32 2.63
N TYR A 104 0.45 0.92 2.58
CA TYR A 104 1.58 1.47 3.32
C TYR A 104 1.21 2.81 3.98
N GLY A 105 2.15 3.37 4.77
CA GLY A 105 1.97 4.66 5.43
C GLY A 105 1.36 4.54 6.83
N TRP A 106 1.49 3.37 7.44
CA TRP A 106 1.10 3.15 8.81
C TRP A 106 1.98 3.97 9.76
N PRO A 107 1.43 4.68 10.76
CA PRO A 107 2.23 5.35 11.77
C PRO A 107 3.05 4.34 12.59
N ALA A 108 4.34 4.62 12.79
CA ALA A 108 5.21 3.78 13.60
C ALA A 108 4.74 3.68 15.08
N THR A 109 4.00 4.70 15.55
CA THR A 109 3.38 4.73 16.87
C THR A 109 2.27 3.69 17.04
N LEU A 110 1.68 3.23 15.94
CA LEU A 110 0.68 2.17 15.93
C LEU A 110 1.30 0.78 15.71
N GLY A 111 2.60 0.62 15.97
CA GLY A 111 3.27 -0.67 16.03
C GLY A 111 4.16 -1.00 14.82
N PRO A 112 4.97 -2.06 14.94
CA PRO A 112 5.96 -2.42 13.94
C PRO A 112 5.27 -3.17 12.78
N PHE A 113 4.63 -2.51 11.82
CA PHE A 113 4.05 -3.19 10.65
C PHE A 113 4.54 -2.60 9.35
N ALA A 114 4.76 -3.46 8.36
CA ALA A 114 5.19 -3.02 7.03
C ALA A 114 4.01 -2.47 6.21
N GLY A 115 2.78 -2.90 6.52
CA GLY A 115 1.58 -2.55 5.78
C GLY A 115 0.50 -3.63 5.83
N ILE A 116 -0.47 -3.55 4.92
CA ILE A 116 -1.48 -4.58 4.66
C ILE A 116 -1.25 -5.15 3.25
N GLY A 117 -1.24 -6.48 3.12
CA GLY A 117 -1.42 -7.17 1.86
C GLY A 117 -2.87 -7.60 1.72
N ALA A 118 -3.52 -7.30 0.60
CA ALA A 118 -4.94 -7.58 0.39
C ALA A 118 -5.21 -8.19 -0.98
N SER A 119 -5.74 -9.41 -0.99
CA SER A 119 -6.11 -10.14 -2.20
C SER A 119 -7.61 -10.08 -2.43
N ARG A 120 -8.03 -9.94 -3.68
CA ARG A 120 -9.45 -9.91 -4.04
C ARG A 120 -9.94 -11.30 -4.41
N VAL A 121 -11.04 -11.74 -3.82
CA VAL A 121 -11.75 -12.98 -4.14
C VAL A 121 -13.22 -12.63 -4.43
N GLY A 122 -13.60 -12.61 -5.71
CA GLY A 122 -14.93 -12.13 -6.11
C GLY A 122 -15.16 -10.68 -5.66
N ASP A 123 -16.21 -10.44 -4.87
CA ASP A 123 -16.52 -9.13 -4.28
C ASP A 123 -16.05 -8.98 -2.83
N SER A 124 -15.10 -9.82 -2.42
CA SER A 124 -14.45 -9.75 -1.12
C SER A 124 -12.96 -9.40 -1.25
N LEU A 125 -12.44 -8.72 -0.24
CA LEU A 125 -11.04 -8.38 -0.06
C LEU A 125 -10.55 -9.11 1.19
N ALA A 126 -9.69 -10.12 1.00
CA ALA A 126 -9.04 -10.83 2.09
C ALA A 126 -7.69 -10.14 2.38
N GLY A 127 -7.58 -9.49 3.53
CA GLY A 127 -6.39 -8.76 3.92
C GLY A 127 -5.63 -9.43 5.06
N ALA A 128 -4.32 -9.20 5.09
CA ALA A 128 -3.46 -9.54 6.21
C ALA A 128 -2.44 -8.43 6.49
N ILE A 129 -2.08 -8.20 7.75
CA ILE A 129 -0.91 -7.38 8.07
C ILE A 129 0.35 -8.09 7.58
N LEU A 130 1.21 -7.31 6.96
CA LEU A 130 2.55 -7.72 6.59
C LEU A 130 3.49 -7.45 7.76
N PHE A 131 3.94 -8.53 8.39
CA PHE A 131 5.03 -8.52 9.35
C PHE A 131 6.31 -8.83 8.57
N ASP A 132 7.19 -7.85 8.38
CA ASP A 132 8.47 -8.05 7.70
C ASP A 132 9.62 -8.08 8.72
N SER A 133 10.20 -9.26 8.90
CA SER A 133 11.36 -9.47 9.78
C SER A 133 12.62 -8.70 9.35
N ARG A 134 12.74 -8.33 8.07
CA ARG A 134 13.83 -7.47 7.56
C ARG A 134 13.63 -6.01 7.95
N LEU A 135 12.40 -5.61 8.26
CA LEU A 135 12.06 -4.33 8.86
C LEU A 135 12.09 -4.39 10.40
N GLY A 136 12.66 -5.47 10.97
CA GLY A 136 12.76 -5.67 12.42
C GLY A 136 11.47 -6.16 13.08
N VAL A 137 10.46 -6.55 12.30
CA VAL A 137 9.14 -6.93 12.80
C VAL A 137 9.01 -8.45 12.90
N ARG A 138 8.82 -8.99 14.11
CA ARG A 138 8.41 -10.39 14.31
C ARG A 138 7.11 -10.45 15.07
N ALA A 139 6.09 -11.04 14.46
CA ALA A 139 4.85 -11.36 15.16
C ALA A 139 5.12 -12.44 16.23
N ARG A 140 4.55 -12.27 17.44
CA ARG A 140 4.51 -13.33 18.44
C ARG A 140 3.51 -14.44 18.01
N PRO A 141 3.72 -15.70 18.42
CA PRO A 141 2.73 -16.76 18.25
C PRO A 141 1.36 -16.33 18.81
N GLY A 142 0.29 -16.48 18.02
CA GLY A 142 -1.08 -16.05 18.38
C GLY A 142 -1.53 -14.70 17.83
N ALA A 143 -0.66 -13.94 17.15
CA ALA A 143 -1.06 -12.72 16.45
C ALA A 143 -1.90 -13.06 15.20
N THR A 144 -3.20 -12.74 15.23
CA THR A 144 -4.09 -12.85 14.08
C THR A 144 -4.36 -11.47 13.51
N ALA A 145 -3.84 -11.25 12.31
CA ALA A 145 -3.97 -9.98 11.62
C ALA A 145 -4.54 -10.22 10.23
N ARG A 146 -5.71 -10.87 10.17
CA ARG A 146 -6.44 -11.17 8.95
C ARG A 146 -7.83 -10.59 9.01
N PHE A 147 -8.36 -10.19 7.87
CA PHE A 147 -9.73 -9.73 7.75
C PHE A 147 -10.30 -10.08 6.38
N VAL A 148 -11.62 -10.17 6.30
CA VAL A 148 -12.38 -10.22 5.07
C VAL A 148 -13.27 -8.98 5.02
N ALA A 149 -13.20 -8.25 3.93
CA ALA A 149 -14.03 -7.08 3.68
C ALA A 149 -14.89 -7.28 2.43
N GLY A 150 -16.17 -6.98 2.53
CA GLY A 150 -17.07 -6.95 1.39
C GLY A 150 -17.03 -5.60 0.70
N ARG A 151 -17.24 -5.56 -0.62
CA ARG A 151 -17.41 -4.29 -1.34
C ARG A 151 -18.68 -3.59 -0.84
N ALA A 152 -18.56 -2.32 -0.46
CA ALA A 152 -19.71 -1.48 -0.14
C ALA A 152 -20.58 -1.36 -1.40
N ARG A 153 -21.83 -1.83 -1.32
CA ARG A 153 -22.84 -1.53 -2.34
C ARG A 153 -23.34 -0.11 -2.07
N ARG A 154 -23.28 0.75 -3.08
CA ARG A 154 -23.83 2.12 -3.01
C ARG A 154 -25.32 2.08 -2.73
#